data_AF-A0A6J0RJJ5-F1
#
_entry.id   AF-A0A6J0RJJ5-F1
#
_cell.length_a   1.000
_cell.length_b   1.000
_cell.length_c   1.000
_cell.angle_alpha   90.00
_cell.angle_beta   90.00
_cell.angle_gamma   90.00
#
_symmetry.space_group_name_H-M   'P 1'
#
loop_
_entity.id
_entity.type
_entity.pdbx_description
1 polymer ?
#
loop_
_entity_poly.entity_id
_entity_poly.type
_entity_poly.pdbx_seq_one_letter_code
_entity_poly.pdbx_strand_id
1 'polypeptide(L)'
;MLFGLMDTDDQEVIESNFKTLLFNQHQIKNRLKSQISLINSTANIINKNLNEVNSQFFKIQTQINKYQSEIIKDINRDKMAIQFQMLVTQITILLGECEKIQNAVIELLIDLNQGRINPTLLTPTQLQTELMLIKDKLPAKLLIPGQQTNTQLRDVYNLMKTRGLIVENKLVIKAELPLIQSESSEVYKLIVIPHEYNGRILKAKLRNEFLVYNFGLNSYFLMSQAELNKCTKSLNNHLICKGKSPWQPALDQTCELSALLKSGHTNCKYEEVTKSIFWSELSEENTWIFKVFKNSTIHLDCQKGKTQILDIPAQGILSIKAGCTARYESITLIGMQIFKMQSDINPTLDPIVTTIKEIAEDHITTLQIS
;
A
#
# COMPACT_ATOMS: atom_id res chain seq x y z
N MET A 1 -8.93 -29.65 3.94
CA MET A 1 -8.43 -29.44 2.56
C MET A 1 -8.55 -27.94 2.28
N LEU A 2 -7.54 -27.15 2.63
CA LEU A 2 -7.54 -25.70 2.38
C LEU A 2 -6.10 -25.15 2.48
N PHE A 3 -5.33 -25.35 1.42
CA PHE A 3 -4.09 -24.61 1.20
C PHE A 3 -4.07 -24.28 -0.28
N GLY A 4 -4.02 -22.99 -0.62
CA GLY A 4 -3.91 -22.55 -2.01
C GLY A 4 -2.65 -23.15 -2.60
N LEU A 5 -2.83 -24.14 -3.47
CA LEU A 5 -1.74 -24.80 -4.16
C LEU A 5 -1.15 -23.82 -5.18
N MET A 6 0.17 -23.71 -5.09
CA MET A 6 1.06 -23.01 -5.99
C MET A 6 0.83 -23.46 -7.45
N ASP A 7 0.94 -22.52 -8.39
CA ASP A 7 1.08 -22.87 -9.82
C ASP A 7 2.38 -23.68 -9.96
N THR A 8 2.31 -24.86 -10.57
CA THR A 8 3.37 -25.88 -10.56
C THR A 8 4.72 -25.38 -11.08
N ASP A 9 4.71 -24.36 -11.94
CA ASP A 9 5.92 -23.80 -12.56
C ASP A 9 6.74 -22.94 -11.59
N ASP A 10 6.09 -22.21 -10.67
CA ASP A 10 6.77 -21.42 -9.62
C ASP A 10 7.39 -22.33 -8.55
N GLN A 11 6.78 -23.51 -8.32
CA GLN A 11 7.25 -24.51 -7.37
C GLN A 11 8.62 -25.05 -7.75
N GLU A 12 8.77 -25.51 -8.99
CA GLU A 12 9.99 -26.17 -9.46
C GLU A 12 11.17 -25.20 -9.56
N VAL A 13 10.92 -23.96 -10.00
CA VAL A 13 11.98 -22.94 -10.11
C VAL A 13 12.48 -22.51 -8.74
N ILE A 14 11.59 -22.35 -7.75
CA ILE A 14 12.00 -21.96 -6.40
C ILE A 14 12.65 -23.14 -5.67
N GLU A 15 12.07 -24.34 -5.73
CA GLU A 15 12.65 -25.54 -5.11
C GLU A 15 14.02 -25.89 -5.70
N SER A 16 14.19 -25.81 -7.02
CA SER A 16 15.49 -26.08 -7.67
C SER A 16 16.54 -25.05 -7.28
N ASN A 17 16.22 -23.74 -7.32
CA ASN A 17 17.15 -22.70 -6.88
C ASN A 17 17.52 -22.85 -5.39
N PHE A 18 16.58 -23.29 -4.54
CA PHE A 18 16.82 -23.43 -3.11
C PHE A 18 17.58 -24.71 -2.72
N LYS A 19 17.26 -25.86 -3.34
CA LYS A 19 18.07 -27.08 -3.21
C LYS A 19 19.51 -26.81 -3.64
N THR A 20 19.68 -26.05 -4.72
CA THR A 20 21.01 -25.66 -5.21
C THR A 20 21.71 -24.68 -4.27
N LEU A 21 20.99 -23.76 -3.61
CA LEU A 21 21.53 -22.86 -2.58
C LEU A 21 21.99 -23.61 -1.30
N LEU A 22 21.22 -24.60 -0.86
CA LEU A 22 21.54 -25.44 0.29
C LEU A 22 22.74 -26.36 0.03
N PHE A 23 22.84 -26.94 -1.18
CA PHE A 23 23.91 -27.88 -1.55
C PHE A 23 25.20 -27.21 -2.06
N ASN A 24 25.11 -26.10 -2.82
CA ASN A 24 26.26 -25.47 -3.49
C ASN A 24 26.71 -24.17 -2.81
N GLN A 25 27.08 -24.28 -1.52
CA GLN A 25 27.43 -23.14 -0.66
C GLN A 25 28.61 -22.27 -1.15
N HIS A 26 29.47 -22.74 -2.07
CA HIS A 26 30.67 -21.99 -2.49
C HIS A 26 30.55 -21.29 -3.86
N GLN A 27 29.97 -21.92 -4.88
CA GLN A 27 29.98 -21.37 -6.25
C GLN A 27 28.82 -20.42 -6.55
N ILE A 28 27.64 -20.66 -5.97
CA ILE A 28 26.44 -19.83 -6.20
C ILE A 28 26.37 -18.64 -5.23
N LYS A 29 26.93 -18.81 -4.03
CA LYS A 29 27.07 -17.77 -3.00
C LYS A 29 27.74 -16.50 -3.51
N ASN A 30 28.66 -16.60 -4.47
CA ASN A 30 29.35 -15.42 -5.01
C ASN A 30 28.48 -14.61 -5.99
N ARG A 31 27.57 -15.24 -6.75
CA ARG A 31 26.70 -14.55 -7.71
C ARG A 31 25.42 -13.98 -7.08
N LEU A 32 24.89 -14.61 -6.03
CA LEU A 32 23.65 -14.18 -5.35
C LEU A 32 23.86 -13.32 -4.11
N LYS A 33 25.10 -13.17 -3.61
CA LYS A 33 25.45 -12.37 -2.41
C LYS A 33 25.01 -10.91 -2.47
N SER A 34 24.78 -10.37 -3.67
CA SER A 34 24.36 -8.99 -3.88
C SER A 34 22.86 -8.79 -3.69
N GLN A 35 22.04 -9.84 -3.78
CA GLN A 35 20.57 -9.72 -3.86
C GLN A 35 19.81 -10.56 -2.83
N ILE A 36 20.47 -11.51 -2.14
CA ILE A 36 19.82 -12.42 -1.17
C ILE A 36 20.55 -12.38 0.16
N SER A 37 19.79 -12.25 1.25
CA SER A 37 20.26 -12.51 2.61
C SER A 37 19.59 -13.75 3.21
N LEU A 38 20.32 -14.48 4.06
CA LEU A 38 19.87 -15.71 4.70
C LEU A 38 19.86 -15.54 6.23
N ILE A 39 18.68 -15.70 6.83
CA ILE A 39 18.46 -15.54 8.28
C ILE A 39 17.97 -16.86 8.85
N ASN A 40 18.56 -17.31 9.97
CA ASN A 40 18.06 -18.46 10.73
C ASN A 40 17.09 -17.99 11.83
N SER A 41 15.81 -17.91 11.50
CA SER A 41 14.75 -17.46 12.43
C SER A 41 14.31 -18.52 13.44
N THR A 42 14.82 -19.75 13.37
CA THR A 42 14.55 -20.82 14.35
C THR A 42 14.87 -20.34 15.77
N ALA A 43 15.89 -19.48 15.92
CA ALA A 43 16.28 -18.95 17.22
C ALA A 43 15.21 -18.07 17.88
N ASN A 44 14.42 -17.33 17.09
CA ASN A 44 13.47 -16.37 17.64
C ASN A 44 12.20 -17.04 18.18
N ILE A 45 11.70 -18.06 17.47
CA ILE A 45 10.44 -18.75 17.81
C ILE A 45 10.69 -19.91 18.77
N ILE A 46 11.78 -20.65 18.53
CA ILE A 46 11.99 -21.96 19.15
C ILE A 46 13.10 -21.88 20.23
N ASN A 47 14.24 -21.21 20.02
CA ASN A 47 15.35 -21.30 21.00
C ASN A 47 15.05 -20.67 22.35
N LYS A 48 14.32 -19.54 22.40
CA LYS A 48 13.96 -18.92 23.69
C LYS A 48 13.11 -19.87 24.54
N ASN A 49 12.08 -20.47 23.91
CA ASN A 49 11.17 -21.39 24.58
C ASN A 49 11.81 -22.77 24.81
N LEU A 50 12.71 -23.26 23.94
CA LEU A 50 13.44 -24.51 24.15
C LEU A 50 14.35 -24.48 25.37
N ASN A 51 15.00 -23.34 25.66
CA ASN A 51 15.84 -23.23 26.84
C ASN A 51 15.01 -23.29 28.14
N GLU A 52 13.82 -22.67 28.12
CA GLU A 52 12.85 -22.73 29.22
C GLU A 52 12.29 -24.16 29.39
N VAL A 53 11.85 -24.78 28.30
CA VAL A 53 11.37 -26.18 28.28
C VAL A 53 12.45 -27.15 28.74
N ASN A 54 13.70 -27.02 28.25
CA ASN A 54 14.81 -27.86 28.68
C ASN A 54 15.14 -27.69 30.16
N SER A 55 15.10 -26.45 30.67
CA SER A 55 15.29 -26.16 32.09
C SER A 55 14.18 -26.81 32.93
N GLN A 56 12.93 -26.73 32.48
CA GLN A 56 11.80 -27.37 33.15
C GLN A 56 11.86 -28.89 33.08
N PHE A 57 12.26 -29.46 31.94
CA PHE A 57 12.47 -30.89 31.78
C PHE A 57 13.53 -31.41 32.75
N PHE A 58 14.64 -30.67 32.91
CA PHE A 58 15.66 -31.00 33.90
C PHE A 58 15.14 -30.92 35.34
N LYS A 59 14.30 -29.93 35.67
CA LYS A 59 13.63 -29.84 36.99
C LYS A 59 12.68 -31.01 37.23
N ILE A 60 11.91 -31.42 36.22
CA ILE A 60 11.04 -32.59 36.28
C ILE A 60 11.87 -33.86 36.51
N GLN A 61 12.92 -34.06 35.72
CA GLN A 61 13.79 -35.25 35.83
C GLN A 61 14.43 -35.36 37.21
N THR A 62 14.91 -34.24 37.77
CA THR A 62 15.50 -34.21 39.12
C THR A 62 14.46 -34.49 40.20
N GLN A 63 13.23 -33.99 40.07
CA GLN A 63 12.14 -34.29 40.99
C GLN A 63 11.65 -35.75 40.89
N ILE A 64 11.57 -36.33 39.68
CA ILE A 64 11.25 -37.75 39.48
C ILE A 64 12.29 -38.64 40.15
N ASN A 65 13.58 -38.36 39.94
CA ASN A 65 14.67 -39.13 40.55
C ASN A 65 14.62 -39.03 42.08
N LYS A 66 14.29 -37.85 42.62
CA LYS A 66 14.11 -37.64 44.06
C LYS A 66 12.90 -38.43 44.59
N TYR A 67 11.76 -38.35 43.92
CA TYR A 67 10.54 -39.11 44.25
C TYR A 67 10.80 -40.62 44.25
N GLN A 68 11.47 -41.15 43.22
CA GLN A 68 11.87 -42.57 43.15
C GLN A 68 12.80 -42.97 44.32
N SER A 69 13.75 -42.11 44.69
CA SER A 69 14.69 -42.39 45.79
C SER A 69 14.03 -42.33 47.19
N GLU A 70 12.99 -41.51 47.36
CA GLU A 70 12.29 -41.33 48.64
C GLU A 70 11.20 -42.40 48.87
N ILE A 71 10.57 -42.94 47.81
CA ILE A 71 9.70 -44.12 47.89
C ILE A 71 10.43 -45.32 48.51
N ILE A 72 11.75 -45.43 48.29
CA ILE A 72 12.58 -46.53 48.79
C ILE A 72 12.87 -46.37 50.30
N LYS A 73 12.65 -45.18 50.89
CA LYS A 73 13.11 -44.89 52.27
C LYS A 73 12.05 -44.37 53.25
N ASP A 74 10.89 -43.86 52.82
CA ASP A 74 9.90 -43.27 53.75
C ASP A 74 8.43 -43.46 53.31
N ILE A 75 7.59 -43.97 54.22
CA ILE A 75 6.12 -44.08 54.08
C ILE A 75 5.46 -42.81 54.68
N ASN A 76 5.91 -41.61 54.28
CA ASN A 76 5.26 -40.36 54.69
C ASN A 76 4.31 -39.89 53.58
N ARG A 77 3.03 -40.24 53.74
CA ARG A 77 1.95 -40.04 52.76
C ARG A 77 1.80 -38.56 52.33
N ASP A 78 1.95 -37.63 53.27
CA ASP A 78 1.83 -36.19 53.01
C ASP A 78 3.01 -35.64 52.20
N LYS A 79 4.22 -36.12 52.47
CA LYS A 79 5.43 -35.73 51.71
C LYS A 79 5.36 -36.24 50.27
N MET A 80 4.87 -37.47 50.07
CA MET A 80 4.60 -38.03 48.75
C MET A 80 3.52 -37.23 48.00
N ALA A 81 2.44 -36.83 48.68
CA ALA A 81 1.38 -36.03 48.06
C ALA A 81 1.91 -34.66 47.59
N ILE A 82 2.74 -34.00 48.40
CA ILE A 82 3.37 -32.72 48.03
C ILE A 82 4.31 -32.88 46.82
N GLN A 83 5.14 -33.91 46.79
CA GLN A 83 6.05 -34.17 45.66
C GLN A 83 5.29 -34.51 44.37
N PHE A 84 4.24 -35.32 44.48
CA PHE A 84 3.36 -35.62 43.36
C PHE A 84 2.67 -34.36 42.83
N GLN A 85 2.17 -33.49 43.71
CA GLN A 85 1.56 -32.22 43.32
C GLN A 85 2.57 -31.28 42.64
N MET A 86 3.82 -31.22 43.12
CA MET A 86 4.89 -30.46 42.47
C MET A 86 5.19 -30.98 41.07
N LEU A 87 5.25 -32.31 40.89
CA LEU A 87 5.46 -32.95 39.59
C LEU A 87 4.32 -32.62 38.61
N VAL A 88 3.06 -32.77 39.06
CA VAL A 88 1.88 -32.41 38.27
C VAL A 88 1.92 -30.94 37.85
N THR A 89 2.27 -30.04 38.77
CA THR A 89 2.39 -28.60 38.47
C THR A 89 3.43 -28.32 37.40
N GLN A 90 4.61 -28.96 37.47
CA GLN A 90 5.67 -28.78 36.48
C GLN A 90 5.28 -29.33 35.11
N ILE A 91 4.61 -30.48 35.05
CA ILE A 91 4.08 -31.04 33.79
C ILE A 91 3.06 -30.08 33.17
N THR A 92 2.17 -29.51 33.97
CA THR A 92 1.18 -28.53 33.49
C THR A 92 1.83 -27.28 32.93
N ILE A 93 2.89 -26.76 33.57
CA ILE A 93 3.63 -25.60 33.04
C ILE A 93 4.29 -25.96 31.69
N LEU A 94 4.93 -27.12 31.60
CA LEU A 94 5.59 -27.57 30.37
C LEU A 94 4.58 -27.79 29.22
N LEU A 95 3.42 -28.37 29.51
CA LEU A 95 2.32 -28.49 28.54
C LEU A 95 1.88 -27.11 28.04
N GLY A 96 1.72 -26.14 28.95
CA GLY A 96 1.38 -24.77 28.57
C GLY A 96 2.45 -24.08 27.71
N GLU A 97 3.74 -24.38 27.92
CA GLU A 97 4.82 -23.88 27.05
C GLU A 97 4.79 -24.51 25.66
N CYS A 98 4.54 -25.82 25.57
CA CYS A 98 4.35 -26.52 24.31
C CYS A 98 3.15 -25.97 23.52
N GLU A 99 2.03 -25.70 24.17
CA GLU A 99 0.85 -25.07 23.56
C GLU A 99 1.17 -23.67 23.00
N LYS A 100 1.95 -22.86 23.74
CA LYS A 100 2.40 -21.54 23.24
C LYS A 100 3.27 -21.66 21.99
N ILE A 101 4.19 -22.62 21.94
CA ILE A 101 5.00 -22.88 20.75
C ILE A 101 4.11 -23.29 19.59
N GLN A 102 3.15 -24.19 19.81
CA GLN A 102 2.20 -24.62 18.79
C GLN A 102 1.39 -23.45 18.22
N ASN A 103 0.84 -22.60 19.10
CA ASN A 103 0.07 -21.43 18.69
C ASN A 103 0.93 -20.43 17.90
N ALA A 104 2.17 -20.18 18.33
CA ALA A 104 3.09 -19.30 17.60
C ALA A 104 3.41 -19.82 16.19
N VAL A 105 3.55 -21.15 16.02
CA VAL A 105 3.74 -21.76 14.70
C VAL A 105 2.48 -21.64 13.84
N ILE A 106 1.30 -21.81 14.42
CA ILE A 106 0.02 -21.64 13.69
C ILE A 106 -0.14 -20.18 13.23
N GLU A 107 0.07 -19.20 14.12
CA GLU A 107 0.02 -17.78 13.78
C GLU A 107 1.00 -17.42 12.67
N LEU A 108 2.23 -17.92 12.74
CA LEU A 108 3.22 -17.76 11.69
C LEU A 108 2.71 -18.28 10.34
N LEU A 109 2.12 -19.48 10.30
CA LEU A 109 1.60 -20.05 9.06
C LEU A 109 0.42 -19.24 8.50
N ILE A 110 -0.43 -18.69 9.38
CA ILE A 110 -1.52 -17.79 8.99
C ILE A 110 -0.95 -16.51 8.37
N ASP A 111 0.03 -15.87 9.01
CA ASP A 111 0.67 -14.65 8.51
C ASP A 111 1.34 -14.87 7.15
N LEU A 112 2.03 -15.99 6.99
CA LEU A 112 2.64 -16.39 5.71
C LEU A 112 1.61 -16.62 4.61
N ASN A 113 0.47 -17.23 4.95
CA ASN A 113 -0.63 -17.41 3.99
C ASN A 113 -1.27 -16.07 3.59
N GLN A 114 -1.24 -15.07 4.48
CA GLN A 114 -1.65 -13.70 4.18
C GLN A 114 -0.56 -12.88 3.47
N GLY A 115 0.62 -13.46 3.22
CA GLY A 115 1.75 -12.81 2.58
C GLY A 115 2.44 -11.75 3.44
N ARG A 116 2.26 -11.81 4.77
CA ARG A 116 2.85 -10.90 5.74
C ARG A 116 3.98 -11.57 6.50
N ILE A 117 4.94 -10.78 6.98
CA ILE A 117 5.97 -11.27 7.90
C ILE A 117 5.63 -10.84 9.32
N ASN A 118 5.62 -11.80 10.24
CA ASN A 118 5.46 -11.50 11.65
C ASN A 118 6.76 -10.90 12.22
N PRO A 119 6.72 -9.76 12.93
CA PRO A 119 7.90 -9.20 13.60
C PRO A 119 8.53 -10.11 14.66
N THR A 120 7.83 -11.14 15.12
CA THR A 120 8.41 -12.17 16.00
C THR A 120 9.34 -13.14 15.25
N LEU A 121 9.07 -13.39 13.96
CA LEU A 121 9.91 -14.24 13.11
C LEU A 121 11.17 -13.50 12.66
N LEU A 122 11.00 -12.27 12.18
CA LEU A 122 12.08 -11.38 11.78
C LEU A 122 11.98 -10.12 12.63
N THR A 123 12.82 -10.01 13.65
CA THR A 123 12.74 -8.89 14.60
C THR A 123 13.15 -7.57 13.94
N PRO A 124 12.68 -6.42 14.45
CA PRO A 124 13.07 -5.12 13.90
C PRO A 124 14.60 -4.91 13.89
N THR A 125 15.31 -5.42 14.90
CA THR A 125 16.76 -5.35 14.99
C THR A 125 17.47 -6.22 13.95
N GLN A 126 16.98 -7.44 13.73
CA GLN A 126 17.49 -8.31 12.67
C GLN A 126 17.23 -7.71 11.30
N LEU A 127 15.99 -7.26 11.03
CA LEU A 127 15.65 -6.60 9.77
C LEU A 127 16.56 -5.39 9.53
N GLN A 128 16.76 -4.54 10.53
CA GLN A 128 17.61 -3.36 10.39
C GLN A 128 19.06 -3.73 10.05
N THR A 129 19.60 -4.77 10.67
CA THR A 129 20.94 -5.30 10.38
C THR A 129 21.03 -5.75 8.92
N GLU A 130 20.04 -6.49 8.45
CA GLU A 130 19.99 -6.96 7.07
C GLU A 130 19.83 -5.82 6.06
N LEU A 131 19.01 -4.82 6.38
CA LEU A 131 18.87 -3.63 5.55
C LEU A 131 20.19 -2.86 5.43
N MET A 132 20.99 -2.78 6.50
CA MET A 132 22.32 -2.18 6.44
C MET A 132 23.28 -2.98 5.55
N LEU A 133 23.25 -4.32 5.62
CA LEU A 133 24.11 -5.18 4.80
C LEU A 133 23.81 -5.11 3.29
N ILE A 134 22.55 -4.91 2.93
CA ILE A 134 22.16 -4.76 1.52
C ILE A 134 22.35 -3.33 1.02
N LYS A 135 22.25 -2.31 1.89
CA LYS A 135 22.30 -0.90 1.52
C LYS A 135 23.51 -0.56 0.66
N ASP A 136 24.68 -1.04 1.06
CA ASP A 136 25.95 -0.74 0.36
C ASP A 136 26.11 -1.51 -0.97
N LYS A 137 25.20 -2.46 -1.24
CA LYS A 137 25.18 -3.28 -2.46
C LYS A 137 24.10 -2.84 -3.44
N LEU A 138 23.24 -1.90 -3.06
CA LEU A 138 22.17 -1.44 -3.92
C LEU A 138 22.72 -0.57 -5.06
N PRO A 139 22.15 -0.69 -6.28
CA PRO A 139 22.42 0.26 -7.35
C PRO A 139 22.09 1.69 -6.90
N ALA A 140 22.89 2.67 -7.33
CA ALA A 140 22.80 4.06 -6.85
C ALA A 140 21.41 4.72 -6.99
N LYS A 141 20.59 4.27 -7.95
CA LYS A 141 19.23 4.81 -8.20
C LYS A 141 18.11 4.06 -7.48
N LEU A 142 18.43 3.03 -6.68
CA LEU A 142 17.46 2.24 -5.94
C LEU A 142 17.61 2.46 -4.44
N LEU A 143 16.48 2.66 -3.78
CA LEU A 143 16.39 2.94 -2.36
C LEU A 143 15.52 1.90 -1.67
N ILE A 144 15.76 1.74 -0.36
CA ILE A 144 14.89 0.96 0.52
C ILE A 144 13.65 1.82 0.85
N PRO A 145 12.44 1.26 0.81
CA PRO A 145 11.24 1.97 1.21
C PRO A 145 11.33 2.62 2.58
N GLY A 146 10.81 3.85 2.69
CA GLY A 146 10.81 4.62 3.91
C GLY A 146 12.20 5.12 4.35
N GLN A 147 13.25 5.10 3.52
CA GLN A 147 14.51 5.79 3.85
C GLN A 147 14.38 7.33 3.86
N GLN A 148 13.43 7.86 3.10
CA GLN A 148 13.19 9.31 2.99
C GLN A 148 12.36 9.87 4.16
N THR A 149 11.83 8.98 5.00
CA THR A 149 10.85 9.28 6.02
C THR A 149 11.33 8.56 7.29
N ASN A 150 11.16 9.08 8.50
CA ASN A 150 11.63 8.39 9.71
C ASN A 150 10.82 7.10 10.05
N THR A 151 10.27 6.42 9.03
CA THR A 151 9.34 5.28 9.09
C THR A 151 9.87 4.02 8.38
N GLN A 152 11.17 4.00 8.01
CA GLN A 152 11.81 2.94 7.20
C GLN A 152 11.37 1.51 7.57
N LEU A 153 11.50 1.09 8.83
CA LEU A 153 11.20 -0.29 9.22
C LEU A 153 9.71 -0.63 9.04
N ARG A 154 8.81 0.30 9.39
CA ARG A 154 7.37 0.08 9.26
C ARG A 154 6.95 -0.04 7.80
N ASP A 155 7.46 0.83 6.93
CA ASP A 155 7.20 0.76 5.49
C ASP A 155 7.77 -0.54 4.89
N VAL A 156 8.97 -0.96 5.31
CA VAL A 156 9.58 -2.22 4.88
C VAL A 156 8.71 -3.41 5.28
N TYR A 157 8.23 -3.50 6.53
CA TYR A 157 7.32 -4.57 6.96
C TYR A 157 6.02 -4.61 6.16
N ASN A 158 5.45 -3.43 5.84
CA ASN A 158 4.18 -3.33 5.11
C ASN A 158 4.30 -3.68 3.63
N LEU A 159 5.45 -3.41 3.01
CA LEU A 159 5.67 -3.59 1.58
C LEU A 159 6.30 -4.93 1.22
N MET A 160 6.95 -5.56 2.19
CA MET A 160 7.57 -6.86 2.02
C MET A 160 6.49 -7.93 1.84
N LYS A 161 6.68 -8.77 0.82
CA LYS A 161 5.81 -9.91 0.55
C LYS A 161 6.49 -11.18 1.00
N THR A 162 5.76 -12.03 1.73
CA THR A 162 6.29 -13.32 2.15
C THR A 162 5.60 -14.48 1.47
N ARG A 163 6.34 -15.57 1.32
CA ARG A 163 5.82 -16.89 0.95
C ARG A 163 6.55 -17.95 1.78
N GLY A 164 5.78 -18.88 2.35
CA GLY A 164 6.31 -20.03 3.08
C GLY A 164 6.35 -21.28 2.20
N LEU A 165 7.39 -22.08 2.35
CA LEU A 165 7.60 -23.35 1.64
C LEU A 165 8.11 -24.38 2.66
N ILE A 166 7.65 -25.63 2.56
CA ILE A 166 8.20 -26.72 3.36
C ILE A 166 9.11 -27.55 2.46
N VAL A 167 10.41 -27.56 2.77
CA VAL A 167 11.42 -28.31 2.02
C VAL A 167 12.18 -29.20 2.99
N GLU A 168 12.18 -30.51 2.77
CA GLU A 168 12.93 -31.49 3.58
C GLU A 168 12.69 -31.31 5.10
N ASN A 169 11.43 -31.22 5.50
CA ASN A 169 10.97 -31.00 6.88
C ASN A 169 11.40 -29.66 7.50
N LYS A 170 11.78 -28.67 6.69
CA LYS A 170 12.10 -27.31 7.14
C LYS A 170 11.12 -26.30 6.55
N LEU A 171 10.63 -25.38 7.39
CA LEU A 171 9.90 -24.21 6.93
C LEU A 171 10.89 -23.16 6.42
N VAL A 172 10.81 -22.86 5.13
CA VAL A 172 11.59 -21.84 4.44
C VAL A 172 10.67 -20.67 4.11
N ILE A 173 11.11 -19.46 4.43
CA ILE A 173 10.32 -18.25 4.22
C ILE A 173 11.08 -17.35 3.26
N LYS A 174 10.49 -17.13 2.08
CA LYS A 174 10.98 -16.16 1.11
C LYS A 174 10.32 -14.82 1.41
N ALA A 175 11.13 -13.82 1.73
CA ALA A 175 10.68 -12.45 1.94
C ALA A 175 11.23 -11.55 0.82
N GLU A 176 10.34 -10.93 0.06
CA GLU A 176 10.67 -10.06 -1.06
C GLU A 176 10.41 -8.60 -0.67
N LEU A 177 11.48 -7.81 -0.59
CA LEU A 177 11.39 -6.38 -0.35
C LEU A 177 11.44 -5.64 -1.70
N PRO A 178 10.38 -4.93 -2.11
CA PRO A 178 10.45 -4.08 -3.28
C PRO A 178 11.43 -2.91 -3.02
N LEU A 179 12.29 -2.66 -4.00
CA LEU A 179 13.10 -1.45 -4.05
C LEU A 179 12.33 -0.35 -4.77
N ILE A 180 12.54 0.89 -4.36
CA ILE A 180 11.94 2.08 -4.98
C ILE A 180 13.00 2.88 -5.71
N GLN A 181 12.63 3.48 -6.84
CA GLN A 181 13.50 4.39 -7.56
C GLN A 181 13.69 5.67 -6.74
N SER A 182 14.90 6.24 -6.77
CA SER A 182 15.23 7.46 -6.04
C SER A 182 14.52 8.70 -6.59
N GLU A 183 14.21 8.70 -7.88
CA GLU A 183 13.51 9.79 -8.57
C GLU A 183 12.01 9.60 -8.40
N SER A 184 11.33 10.62 -7.86
CA SER A 184 9.89 10.64 -7.76
C SER A 184 9.25 10.83 -9.14
N SER A 185 8.01 10.34 -9.27
CA SER A 185 7.18 10.57 -10.45
C SER A 185 5.85 11.16 -10.00
N GLU A 186 5.31 12.05 -10.81
CA GLU A 186 4.02 12.68 -10.56
C GLU A 186 2.94 11.96 -11.37
N VAL A 187 1.78 11.76 -10.75
CA VAL A 187 0.62 11.14 -11.37
C VAL A 187 -0.41 12.23 -11.63
N TYR A 188 -0.72 12.47 -12.91
CA TYR A 188 -1.73 13.42 -13.34
C TYR A 188 -2.97 12.69 -13.84
N LYS A 189 -4.14 13.10 -13.36
CA LYS A 189 -5.42 12.69 -13.93
C LYS A 189 -5.72 13.59 -15.12
N LEU A 190 -5.86 13.00 -16.30
CA LEU A 190 -6.18 13.72 -17.52
C LEU A 190 -7.69 13.93 -17.62
N ILE A 191 -8.11 15.19 -17.73
CA ILE A 191 -9.52 15.57 -17.91
C ILE A 191 -9.67 16.19 -19.29
N VAL A 192 -10.40 15.50 -20.17
CA VAL A 192 -10.67 16.03 -21.51
C VAL A 192 -11.96 16.85 -21.50
N ILE A 193 -11.80 18.15 -21.70
CA ILE A 193 -12.90 19.10 -21.86
C ILE A 193 -13.34 19.09 -23.33
N PRO A 194 -14.61 18.81 -23.65
CA PRO A 194 -15.12 18.92 -25.00
C PRO A 194 -15.08 20.37 -25.50
N HIS A 195 -14.82 20.58 -26.78
CA HIS A 195 -14.81 21.90 -27.41
C HIS A 195 -15.67 21.89 -28.68
N GLU A 196 -16.14 23.05 -29.08
CA GLU A 196 -16.95 23.21 -30.29
C GLU A 196 -16.03 23.60 -31.44
N TYR A 197 -16.13 22.87 -32.55
CA TYR A 197 -15.39 23.14 -33.77
C TYR A 197 -16.29 22.92 -34.99
N ASN A 198 -16.45 23.94 -35.82
CA ASN A 198 -17.33 23.92 -37.00
C ASN A 198 -18.76 23.42 -36.70
N GLY A 199 -19.35 23.86 -35.57
CA GLY A 199 -20.70 23.49 -35.15
C GLY A 199 -20.86 22.06 -34.63
N ARG A 200 -19.74 21.34 -34.41
CA ARG A 200 -19.72 20.00 -33.83
C ARG A 200 -19.00 20.03 -32.50
N ILE A 201 -19.46 19.23 -31.54
CA ILE A 201 -18.80 19.10 -30.24
C ILE A 201 -17.82 17.94 -30.33
N LEU A 202 -16.54 18.23 -30.14
CA LEU A 202 -15.44 17.28 -30.25
C LEU A 202 -14.77 17.06 -28.89
N LYS A 203 -14.38 15.82 -28.62
CA LYS A 203 -13.62 15.42 -27.45
C LYS A 203 -12.36 14.67 -27.88
N ALA A 204 -11.21 14.99 -27.29
CA ALA A 204 -9.99 14.23 -27.53
C ALA A 204 -10.10 12.81 -26.93
N LYS A 205 -9.64 11.81 -27.68
CA LYS A 205 -9.61 10.42 -27.26
C LYS A 205 -8.27 10.11 -26.60
N LEU A 206 -8.31 9.82 -25.30
CA LEU A 206 -7.16 9.37 -24.53
C LEU A 206 -6.96 7.86 -24.65
N ARG A 207 -5.71 7.42 -24.51
CA ARG A 207 -5.34 6.00 -24.38
C ARG A 207 -5.55 5.50 -22.95
N ASN A 208 -5.25 6.31 -21.94
CA ASN A 208 -5.56 6.05 -20.53
C ASN A 208 -5.83 7.36 -19.77
N GLU A 209 -6.40 7.23 -18.57
CA GLU A 209 -6.86 8.35 -17.75
C GLU A 209 -5.74 9.01 -16.93
N PHE A 210 -4.62 8.30 -16.70
CA PHE A 210 -3.51 8.82 -15.91
C PHE A 210 -2.21 8.90 -16.71
N LEU A 211 -1.55 10.04 -16.57
CA LEU A 211 -0.19 10.29 -17.04
C LEU A 211 0.75 10.22 -15.85
N VAL A 212 1.74 9.33 -15.90
CA VAL A 212 2.83 9.29 -14.92
C VAL A 212 4.06 9.90 -15.57
N TYR A 213 4.54 11.00 -15.02
CA TYR A 213 5.69 11.74 -15.55
C TYR A 213 6.83 11.75 -14.55
N ASN A 214 8.05 11.49 -15.03
CA ASN A 214 9.26 11.63 -14.25
C ASN A 214 10.11 12.76 -14.83
N PHE A 215 10.21 13.86 -14.09
CA PHE A 215 10.96 15.05 -14.50
C PHE A 215 12.47 14.80 -14.56
N GLY A 216 13.01 13.96 -13.68
CA GLY A 216 14.45 13.62 -13.68
C GLY A 216 14.86 12.80 -14.90
N LEU A 217 14.00 11.90 -15.35
CA LEU A 217 14.21 11.09 -16.56
C LEU A 217 13.75 11.75 -17.85
N ASN A 218 12.99 12.85 -17.76
CA ASN A 218 12.27 13.45 -18.89
C ASN A 218 11.48 12.41 -19.71
N SER A 219 10.73 11.57 -19.00
CA SER A 219 10.01 10.44 -19.58
C SER A 219 8.70 10.18 -18.86
N TYR A 220 7.80 9.46 -19.52
CA TYR A 220 6.46 9.20 -19.02
C TYR A 220 5.95 7.81 -19.39
N PHE A 221 4.86 7.42 -18.76
CA PHE A 221 4.03 6.33 -19.23
C PHE A 221 2.57 6.57 -18.87
N LEU A 222 1.68 5.80 -19.48
CA LEU A 222 0.24 5.89 -19.24
C LEU A 222 -0.24 4.74 -18.34
N MET A 223 -1.16 5.07 -17.44
CA MET A 223 -1.70 4.15 -16.45
C MET A 223 -3.22 4.23 -16.43
N SER A 224 -3.89 3.08 -16.31
CA SER A 224 -5.34 3.03 -16.10
C SER A 224 -5.70 3.10 -14.61
N GLN A 225 -6.96 3.40 -14.31
CA GLN A 225 -7.46 3.35 -12.92
C GLN A 225 -7.21 1.97 -12.26
N ALA A 226 -7.36 0.88 -13.01
CA ALA A 226 -7.16 -0.48 -12.50
C ALA A 226 -5.69 -0.75 -12.09
N GLU A 227 -4.74 -0.12 -12.76
CA GLU A 227 -3.32 -0.21 -12.43
C GLU A 227 -2.96 0.67 -11.24
N LEU A 228 -3.53 1.88 -11.18
CA LEU A 228 -3.35 2.79 -10.05
C LEU A 228 -3.89 2.17 -8.75
N ASN A 229 -5.02 1.47 -8.83
CA ASN A 229 -5.61 0.76 -7.69
C ASN A 229 -4.75 -0.40 -7.16
N LYS A 230 -3.78 -0.89 -7.95
CA LYS A 230 -2.83 -1.93 -7.51
C LYS A 230 -1.62 -1.33 -6.77
N CYS A 231 -1.47 0.00 -6.75
CA CYS A 231 -0.39 0.65 -6.03
C CYS A 231 -0.65 0.62 -4.52
N THR A 232 0.43 0.48 -3.74
CA THR A 232 0.34 0.50 -2.28
C THR A 232 0.51 1.92 -1.77
N LYS A 233 -0.41 2.39 -0.93
CA LYS A 233 -0.24 3.68 -0.23
C LYS A 233 0.82 3.54 0.85
N SER A 234 1.86 4.37 0.79
CA SER A 234 2.81 4.54 1.89
C SER A 234 2.21 5.48 2.96
N LEU A 235 2.80 5.45 4.15
CA LEU A 235 2.35 6.21 5.33
C LEU A 235 2.28 7.72 5.11
N ASN A 236 3.06 8.25 4.17
CA ASN A 236 3.12 9.68 3.86
C ASN A 236 2.30 10.06 2.63
N ASN A 237 1.24 9.30 2.33
CA ASN A 237 0.34 9.54 1.20
C ASN A 237 1.00 9.44 -0.19
N HIS A 238 2.23 8.94 -0.29
CA HIS A 238 2.87 8.57 -1.55
C HIS A 238 2.32 7.22 -2.05
N LEU A 239 2.18 7.08 -3.37
CA LEU A 239 1.80 5.83 -4.02
C LEU A 239 3.05 5.08 -4.46
N ILE A 240 3.19 3.84 -4.00
CA ILE A 240 4.24 2.92 -4.44
C ILE A 240 3.62 2.01 -5.49
N CYS A 241 3.95 2.28 -6.74
CA CYS A 241 3.46 1.54 -7.89
C CYS A 241 4.53 0.62 -8.45
N LYS A 242 4.10 -0.52 -9.00
CA LYS A 242 5.00 -1.33 -9.84
C LYS A 242 5.30 -0.51 -11.10
N GLY A 243 6.59 -0.19 -11.32
CA GLY A 243 7.02 0.54 -12.50
C GLY A 243 6.63 -0.17 -13.79
N LYS A 244 6.30 0.60 -14.82
CA LYS A 244 6.15 0.12 -16.20
C LYS A 244 7.44 0.37 -16.98
N SER A 245 7.78 -0.55 -17.86
CA SER A 245 8.89 -0.42 -18.80
C SER A 245 8.41 -0.92 -20.18
N PRO A 246 8.78 -0.26 -21.28
CA PRO A 246 9.63 0.93 -21.35
C PRO A 246 8.89 2.24 -21.01
N TRP A 247 9.64 3.19 -20.44
CA TRP A 247 9.20 4.59 -20.35
C TRP A 247 9.33 5.26 -21.72
N GLN A 248 8.36 6.08 -22.08
CA GLN A 248 8.36 6.84 -23.33
C GLN A 248 9.08 8.18 -23.11
N PRO A 249 9.93 8.64 -24.04
CA PRO A 249 10.60 9.93 -23.92
C PRO A 249 9.58 11.08 -24.03
N ALA A 250 9.79 12.16 -23.27
CA ALA A 250 8.91 13.34 -23.31
C ALA A 250 8.96 14.13 -24.63
N LEU A 251 9.79 13.71 -25.60
CA LEU A 251 9.80 14.23 -26.97
C LEU A 251 8.63 13.69 -27.79
N ASP A 252 8.01 12.59 -27.34
CA ASP A 252 6.87 12.00 -28.02
C ASP A 252 5.65 12.92 -27.86
N GLN A 253 5.27 13.60 -28.96
CA GLN A 253 4.13 14.51 -29.04
C GLN A 253 2.79 13.74 -28.99
N THR A 254 2.54 13.01 -27.91
CA THR A 254 1.26 12.34 -27.68
C THR A 254 0.22 13.32 -27.16
N CYS A 255 -1.04 12.97 -27.36
CA CYS A 255 -2.16 13.80 -26.92
C CYS A 255 -2.13 14.03 -25.40
N GLU A 256 -1.85 12.97 -24.64
CA GLU A 256 -1.75 12.99 -23.19
C GLU A 256 -0.63 13.90 -22.68
N LEU A 257 0.52 13.87 -23.34
CA LEU A 257 1.67 14.66 -22.93
C LEU A 257 1.55 16.14 -23.33
N SER A 258 0.89 16.41 -24.46
CA SER A 258 0.70 17.79 -24.96
C SER A 258 -0.01 18.69 -23.94
N ALA A 259 -0.93 18.12 -23.14
CA ALA A 259 -1.62 18.82 -22.06
C ALA A 259 -0.67 19.30 -20.96
N LEU A 260 0.38 18.52 -20.65
CA LEU A 260 1.37 18.87 -19.61
C LEU A 260 2.43 19.84 -20.15
N LEU A 261 2.94 19.58 -21.36
CA LEU A 261 4.06 20.35 -21.94
C LEU A 261 3.63 21.65 -22.63
N LYS A 262 2.33 21.93 -22.72
CA LYS A 262 1.77 23.08 -23.47
C LYS A 262 2.24 23.11 -24.92
N SER A 263 2.54 21.95 -25.48
CA SER A 263 2.87 21.79 -26.90
C SER A 263 1.57 21.60 -27.68
N GLY A 264 1.53 22.08 -28.92
CA GLY A 264 0.33 22.01 -29.76
C GLY A 264 -0.22 20.58 -29.90
N HIS A 265 -1.54 20.45 -29.98
CA HIS A 265 -2.27 19.17 -30.02
C HIS A 265 -2.25 18.47 -31.40
N THR A 266 -1.10 18.43 -32.07
CA THR A 266 -0.98 18.00 -33.48
C THR A 266 -1.34 16.54 -33.73
N ASN A 267 -1.26 15.66 -32.72
CA ASN A 267 -1.47 14.21 -32.85
C ASN A 267 -2.67 13.67 -32.04
N CYS A 268 -3.59 14.54 -31.60
CA CYS A 268 -4.79 14.10 -30.90
C CYS A 268 -5.83 13.54 -31.88
N LYS A 269 -6.40 12.37 -31.56
CA LYS A 269 -7.60 11.87 -32.24
C LYS A 269 -8.82 12.43 -31.52
N TYR A 270 -9.81 12.89 -32.27
CA TYR A 270 -11.03 13.45 -31.71
C TYR A 270 -12.23 12.57 -32.07
N GLU A 271 -13.20 12.52 -31.17
CA GLU A 271 -14.50 11.90 -31.37
C GLU A 271 -15.61 12.94 -31.21
N GLU A 272 -16.64 12.82 -32.03
CA GLU A 272 -17.82 13.69 -31.95
C GLU A 272 -18.73 13.19 -30.83
N VAL A 273 -19.19 14.12 -29.98
CA VAL A 273 -20.08 13.83 -28.85
C VAL A 273 -21.37 14.62 -29.00
N THR A 274 -22.50 13.99 -28.67
CA THR A 274 -23.83 14.60 -28.80
C THR A 274 -24.24 15.42 -27.58
N LYS A 275 -23.50 15.32 -26.48
CA LYS A 275 -23.85 15.95 -25.20
C LYS A 275 -23.34 17.38 -25.14
N SER A 276 -24.26 18.32 -24.93
CA SER A 276 -24.01 19.76 -24.80
C SER A 276 -23.49 20.18 -23.42
N ILE A 277 -23.34 19.26 -22.48
CA ILE A 277 -22.93 19.58 -21.10
C ILE A 277 -21.87 18.60 -20.60
N PHE A 278 -20.80 19.14 -20.03
CA PHE A 278 -19.69 18.39 -19.45
C PHE A 278 -19.43 18.86 -18.03
N TRP A 279 -19.29 17.92 -17.12
CA TRP A 279 -18.94 18.14 -15.72
C TRP A 279 -17.99 17.03 -15.26
N SER A 280 -16.93 17.40 -14.55
CA SER A 280 -16.00 16.45 -13.94
C SER A 280 -15.57 16.96 -12.58
N GLU A 281 -15.57 16.07 -11.59
CA GLU A 281 -15.06 16.36 -10.25
C GLU A 281 -13.53 16.51 -10.28
N LEU A 282 -13.02 17.50 -9.54
CA LEU A 282 -11.61 17.77 -9.33
C LEU A 282 -11.11 17.11 -8.03
N SER A 283 -9.80 17.17 -7.79
CA SER A 283 -9.20 16.65 -6.56
C SER A 283 -9.53 17.49 -5.32
N GLU A 284 -9.85 18.78 -5.53
CA GLU A 284 -10.33 19.67 -4.48
C GLU A 284 -11.76 19.30 -4.08
N GLU A 285 -12.04 19.29 -2.78
CA GLU A 285 -13.35 18.89 -2.26
C GLU A 285 -14.46 19.77 -2.83
N ASN A 286 -15.57 19.12 -3.20
CA ASN A 286 -16.77 19.77 -3.72
C ASN A 286 -16.48 20.77 -4.85
N THR A 287 -15.56 20.42 -5.75
CA THR A 287 -15.15 21.26 -6.86
C THR A 287 -15.25 20.50 -8.18
N TRP A 288 -15.88 21.13 -9.18
CA TRP A 288 -16.09 20.55 -10.50
C TRP A 288 -15.62 21.50 -11.59
N ILE A 289 -15.01 20.95 -12.62
CA ILE A 289 -14.78 21.65 -13.89
C ILE A 289 -15.94 21.38 -14.84
N PHE A 290 -16.36 22.38 -15.60
CA PHE A 290 -17.53 22.28 -16.46
C PHE A 290 -17.40 23.02 -17.79
N LYS A 291 -18.21 22.57 -18.76
CA LYS A 291 -18.43 23.19 -20.08
C LYS A 291 -19.90 23.05 -20.47
N VAL A 292 -20.56 24.18 -20.71
CA VAL A 292 -21.99 24.29 -21.08
C VAL A 292 -22.20 25.07 -22.39
N PHE A 293 -21.10 25.45 -23.08
CA PHE A 293 -21.03 26.08 -24.42
C PHE A 293 -21.71 27.45 -24.57
N LYS A 294 -22.61 27.85 -23.67
CA LYS A 294 -23.22 29.16 -23.60
C LYS A 294 -23.39 29.60 -22.16
N ASN A 295 -23.26 30.89 -21.89
CA ASN A 295 -23.55 31.45 -20.58
C ASN A 295 -24.99 31.08 -20.19
N SER A 296 -25.15 30.57 -18.97
CA SER A 296 -26.38 29.97 -18.49
C SER A 296 -26.57 30.24 -17.00
N THR A 297 -27.64 29.74 -16.39
CA THR A 297 -27.88 29.85 -14.95
C THR A 297 -27.90 28.48 -14.28
N ILE A 298 -27.42 28.43 -13.03
CA ILE A 298 -27.46 27.25 -12.17
C ILE A 298 -28.27 27.53 -10.90
N HIS A 299 -29.06 26.55 -10.45
CA HIS A 299 -29.90 26.68 -9.26
C HIS A 299 -29.18 26.06 -8.06
N LEU A 300 -28.87 26.85 -7.04
CA LEU A 300 -28.16 26.44 -5.82
C LEU A 300 -29.12 26.40 -4.62
N ASP A 301 -29.15 25.28 -3.91
CA ASP A 301 -29.97 25.04 -2.73
C ASP A 301 -29.07 24.65 -1.54
N CYS A 302 -28.82 25.59 -0.63
CA CYS A 302 -27.93 25.41 0.53
C CYS A 302 -28.65 25.44 1.87
N GLN A 303 -29.82 26.06 1.92
CA GLN A 303 -30.58 26.31 3.14
C GLN A 303 -31.99 25.79 2.93
N LYS A 304 -32.58 25.16 3.95
CA LYS A 304 -33.94 24.61 3.91
C LYS A 304 -34.95 25.61 3.32
N GLY A 305 -35.19 25.52 2.02
CA GLY A 305 -36.21 26.28 1.28
C GLY A 305 -35.77 27.53 0.50
N LYS A 306 -34.47 27.87 0.39
CA LYS A 306 -34.02 29.01 -0.44
C LYS A 306 -33.13 28.57 -1.59
N THR A 307 -33.70 28.55 -2.80
CA THR A 307 -32.97 28.38 -4.06
C THR A 307 -32.42 29.72 -4.53
N GLN A 308 -31.11 29.81 -4.72
CA GLN A 308 -30.42 30.92 -5.37
C GLN A 308 -30.17 30.57 -6.84
N ILE A 309 -30.29 31.55 -7.73
CA ILE A 309 -29.96 31.39 -9.15
C ILE A 309 -28.66 32.15 -9.40
N LEU A 310 -27.66 31.48 -9.96
CA LEU A 310 -26.35 32.05 -10.24
C LEU A 310 -26.08 31.96 -11.74
N ASP A 311 -25.57 33.03 -12.33
CA ASP A 311 -25.07 33.02 -13.70
C ASP A 311 -23.73 32.29 -13.76
N ILE A 312 -23.59 31.38 -14.72
CA ILE A 312 -22.36 30.64 -15.02
C ILE A 312 -21.89 30.93 -16.46
N PRO A 313 -20.58 31.12 -16.67
CA PRO A 313 -20.02 31.27 -18.00
C PRO A 313 -20.11 29.96 -18.80
N ALA A 314 -19.77 30.00 -20.09
CA ALA A 314 -19.77 28.81 -20.95
C ALA A 314 -18.81 27.69 -20.46
N GLN A 315 -17.75 28.02 -19.70
CA GLN A 315 -16.85 27.06 -19.07
C GLN A 315 -16.21 27.63 -17.81
N GLY A 316 -15.85 26.76 -16.87
CA GLY A 316 -15.15 27.19 -15.67
C GLY A 316 -15.00 26.11 -14.62
N ILE A 317 -14.62 26.54 -13.43
CA ILE A 317 -14.57 25.72 -12.22
C ILE A 317 -15.62 26.25 -11.26
N LEU A 318 -16.44 25.34 -10.74
CA LEU A 318 -17.47 25.61 -9.74
C LEU A 318 -17.15 24.86 -8.45
N SER A 319 -16.98 25.60 -7.36
CA SER A 319 -16.86 25.04 -6.01
C SER A 319 -18.15 25.28 -5.22
N ILE A 320 -18.69 24.22 -4.61
CA ILE A 320 -19.95 24.25 -3.85
C ILE A 320 -19.66 23.92 -2.39
N LYS A 321 -20.29 24.63 -1.45
CA LYS A 321 -20.14 24.34 -0.03
C LYS A 321 -20.78 22.99 0.34
N ALA A 322 -20.20 22.31 1.33
CA ALA A 322 -20.79 21.11 1.91
C ALA A 322 -22.23 21.35 2.41
N GLY A 323 -23.13 20.42 2.11
CA GLY A 323 -24.56 20.50 2.41
C GLY A 323 -25.41 21.22 1.37
N CYS A 324 -24.79 21.83 0.35
CA CYS A 324 -25.51 22.47 -0.75
C CYS A 324 -25.71 21.52 -1.93
N THR A 325 -26.77 21.77 -2.71
CA THR A 325 -27.07 21.07 -3.96
C THR A 325 -27.17 22.09 -5.09
N ALA A 326 -26.40 21.91 -6.17
CA ALA A 326 -26.56 22.70 -7.39
C ALA A 326 -27.23 21.86 -8.48
N ARG A 327 -28.18 22.46 -9.20
CA ARG A 327 -28.92 21.83 -10.29
C ARG A 327 -28.76 22.64 -11.58
N TYR A 328 -28.30 21.97 -12.63
CA TYR A 328 -28.17 22.51 -13.97
C TYR A 328 -28.73 21.49 -14.96
N GLU A 329 -29.78 21.85 -15.70
CA GLU A 329 -30.51 20.94 -16.59
C GLU A 329 -30.78 19.57 -15.93
N SER A 330 -30.20 18.49 -16.45
CA SER A 330 -30.35 17.12 -15.94
C SER A 330 -29.29 16.71 -14.90
N ILE A 331 -28.41 17.62 -14.48
CA ILE A 331 -27.28 17.34 -13.58
C ILE A 331 -27.55 17.93 -12.21
N THR A 332 -27.27 17.12 -11.18
CA THR A 332 -27.30 17.54 -9.77
C THR A 332 -25.92 17.32 -9.17
N LEU A 333 -25.32 18.39 -8.66
CA LEU A 333 -24.05 18.38 -7.95
C LEU A 333 -24.35 18.52 -6.46
N ILE A 334 -23.72 17.68 -5.64
CA ILE A 334 -23.96 17.65 -4.20
C ILE A 334 -22.65 17.94 -3.50
N GLY A 335 -22.61 19.03 -2.73
CA GLY A 335 -21.51 19.32 -1.82
C GLY A 335 -21.53 18.33 -0.67
N MET A 336 -20.68 17.30 -0.72
CA MET A 336 -20.60 16.30 0.33
C MET A 336 -19.95 16.89 1.58
N GLN A 337 -20.54 16.58 2.74
CA GLN A 337 -19.93 16.86 4.03
C GLN A 337 -19.09 15.65 4.44
N ILE A 338 -17.78 15.76 4.24
CA ILE A 338 -16.84 14.72 4.68
C ILE A 338 -16.43 15.07 6.11
N PHE A 339 -16.99 14.36 7.09
CA PHE A 339 -16.46 14.40 8.45
C PHE A 339 -15.15 13.63 8.49
N LYS A 340 -14.02 14.33 8.29
CA LYS A 340 -12.72 13.78 8.66
C LYS A 340 -12.64 13.84 10.19
N MET A 341 -12.75 12.71 10.87
CA MET A 341 -12.36 12.63 12.28
C MET A 341 -10.84 12.84 12.34
N GLN A 342 -10.44 14.10 12.42
CA GLN A 342 -9.08 14.53 12.71
C GLN A 342 -9.21 15.41 13.96
N SER A 343 -8.54 15.00 15.04
CA SER A 343 -8.59 15.71 16.32
C SER A 343 -7.89 17.06 16.15
N ASP A 344 -8.62 18.12 15.87
CA ASP A 344 -8.20 19.48 16.17
C ASP A 344 -9.42 20.40 16.30
N ILE A 345 -9.39 21.18 17.38
CA ILE A 345 -10.47 22.01 17.92
C ILE A 345 -10.37 23.41 17.30
N ASN A 346 -11.35 23.79 16.47
CA ASN A 346 -12.12 25.05 16.58
C ASN A 346 -12.93 25.31 15.30
N PRO A 347 -14.25 25.52 15.38
CA PRO A 347 -15.02 26.09 14.29
C PRO A 347 -15.22 27.60 14.52
N THR A 348 -14.80 28.41 13.55
CA THR A 348 -15.42 29.71 13.33
C THR A 348 -16.08 29.69 11.95
N LEU A 349 -17.39 29.97 11.95
CA LEU A 349 -18.23 30.13 10.77
C LEU A 349 -18.31 31.63 10.44
N ASP A 350 -18.10 31.97 9.17
CA ASP A 350 -18.80 33.01 8.38
C ASP A 350 -18.08 33.19 7.01
N PRO A 351 -18.66 33.89 6.01
CA PRO A 351 -19.96 33.73 5.38
C PRO A 351 -19.80 33.13 3.95
N ILE A 352 -20.85 33.20 3.14
CA ILE A 352 -21.06 32.54 1.84
C ILE A 352 -19.96 32.86 0.82
N VAL A 353 -19.29 31.85 0.24
CA VAL A 353 -18.50 32.03 -1.00
C VAL A 353 -18.68 30.83 -1.94
N THR A 354 -19.42 31.03 -3.03
CA THR A 354 -19.34 30.21 -4.25
C THR A 354 -18.31 30.90 -5.14
N THR A 355 -17.22 30.23 -5.51
CA THR A 355 -16.24 30.82 -6.44
C THR A 355 -16.41 30.21 -7.82
N ILE A 356 -16.61 31.05 -8.82
CA ILE A 356 -16.59 30.68 -10.24
C ILE A 356 -15.26 31.19 -10.81
N LYS A 357 -14.43 30.27 -11.32
CA LYS A 357 -13.20 30.64 -12.05
C LYS A 357 -13.42 30.40 -13.53
N GLU A 358 -13.26 31.43 -14.35
CA GLU A 358 -13.33 31.29 -15.80
C GLU A 358 -11.99 30.74 -16.31
N ILE A 359 -12.07 29.71 -17.14
CA ILE A 359 -10.91 29.21 -17.87
C ILE A 359 -10.97 29.92 -19.22
N ALA A 360 -10.12 30.91 -19.49
CA ALA A 360 -9.98 31.42 -20.85
C ALA A 360 -9.21 30.39 -21.69
N GLU A 361 -9.41 30.41 -23.01
CA GLU A 361 -8.69 29.51 -23.94
C GLU A 361 -7.15 29.61 -23.82
N ASP A 362 -6.62 30.63 -23.15
CA ASP A 362 -5.24 30.71 -22.67
C ASP A 362 -5.13 31.39 -21.28
N HIS A 363 -5.65 30.76 -20.20
CA HIS A 363 -5.37 31.01 -18.77
C HIS A 363 -6.59 31.32 -17.88
N ILE A 364 -6.49 30.85 -16.63
CA ILE A 364 -7.49 30.98 -15.56
C ILE A 364 -7.54 32.44 -15.11
N THR A 365 -8.69 33.09 -15.29
CA THR A 365 -8.96 34.41 -14.73
C THR A 365 -9.96 34.25 -13.58
N THR A 366 -9.53 34.58 -12.36
CA THR A 366 -10.39 34.63 -11.17
C THR A 366 -11.26 35.87 -11.22
N LEU A 367 -12.58 35.68 -11.33
CA LEU A 367 -13.57 36.72 -11.06
C LEU A 367 -14.00 36.59 -9.59
N GLN A 368 -13.49 37.49 -8.75
CA GLN A 368 -14.07 37.71 -7.42
C GLN A 368 -15.33 38.55 -7.61
N ILE A 369 -16.49 37.97 -7.30
CA ILE A 369 -17.73 38.71 -7.15
C ILE A 369 -17.97 38.85 -5.65
N SER A 370 -17.94 40.10 -5.19
CA SER A 370 -18.17 40.56 -3.81
C SER A 370 -19.60 40.37 -3.34
#